data_AF-A0A9X6BE89-F1
#
_entry.id   AF-A0A9X6BE89-F1
#
_cell.length_a   1.000
_cell.length_b   1.000
_cell.length_c   1.000
_cell.angle_alpha   90.00
_cell.angle_beta   90.00
_cell.angle_gamma   90.00
#
_symmetry.space_group_name_H-M   'P 1'
#
loop_
_entity.id
_entity.type
_entity.pdbx_description
1 polymer ?
#
loop_
_entity_poly.entity_id
_entity_poly.type
_entity_poly.pdbx_seq_one_letter_code
_entity_poly.pdbx_strand_id
1 'polypeptide(L)' 'MQIAEAAQAIGIRDLRQSALMKAAHGVTSLAEITRVTKDEGLGIGESDQGIGTAW' A
#
# COMPACT_ATOMS: atom_id res chain seq x y z
N MET A 1 -9.74 -2.94 9.50
CA MET A 1 -9.14 -4.16 8.93
C MET A 1 -10.18 -5.22 8.53
N GLN A 2 -11.27 -5.40 9.29
CA GLN A 2 -12.29 -6.43 9.00
C GLN A 2 -12.85 -6.42 7.56
N ILE A 3 -13.15 -5.23 7.00
CA ILE A 3 -13.65 -5.11 5.63
C ILE A 3 -12.56 -5.44 4.60
N ALA A 4 -11.31 -5.04 4.86
CA ALA A 4 -10.19 -5.29 3.96
C ALA A 4 -9.90 -6.79 3.87
N GLU A 5 -9.88 -7.49 5.01
CA GLU A 5 -9.72 -8.94 5.08
C GLU A 5 -10.88 -9.67 4.38
N ALA A 6 -12.12 -9.26 4.63
CA ALA A 6 -13.29 -9.85 3.97
C ALA A 6 -13.27 -9.62 2.45
N ALA A 7 -12.86 -8.43 1.99
CA ALA A 7 -12.72 -8.10 0.57
C ALA A 7 -11.64 -8.97 -0.09
N GLN A 8 -10.49 -9.16 0.56
CA GLN A 8 -9.44 -10.05 0.07
C GLN A 8 -9.92 -11.51 0.03
N ALA A 9 -10.67 -11.97 1.03
CA ALA A 9 -11.22 -13.33 1.07
C ALA A 9 -12.18 -13.63 -0.09
N ILE A 10 -12.91 -12.62 -0.59
CA ILE A 10 -13.76 -12.74 -1.79
C ILE A 10 -13.01 -12.42 -3.09
N GLY A 11 -11.69 -12.24 -3.04
CA GLY A 11 -10.83 -12.06 -4.21
C GLY A 11 -10.69 -10.62 -4.72
N ILE A 12 -11.16 -9.62 -3.96
CA ILE A 12 -10.94 -8.22 -4.29
C ILE A 12 -9.50 -7.84 -3.93
N ARG A 13 -8.75 -7.40 -4.94
CA ARG A 13 -7.36 -6.96 -4.77
C ARG A 13 -7.31 -5.56 -4.20
N ASP A 14 -6.40 -5.33 -3.27
CA ASP A 14 -6.07 -3.98 -2.82
C ASP A 14 -5.27 -3.20 -3.89
N LEU A 15 -4.96 -1.94 -3.57
CA LEU A 15 -4.24 -1.04 -4.47
C LEU A 15 -2.84 -1.57 -4.82
N ARG A 16 -2.10 -2.10 -3.84
CA ARG A 16 -0.74 -2.63 -4.06
C ARG A 16 -0.79 -3.85 -4.95
N GLN A 17 -1.64 -4.82 -4.64
CA GLN A 17 -1.81 -6.03 -5.43
C GLN A 17 -2.18 -5.70 -6.88
N SER A 18 -3.06 -4.72 -7.08
CA SER A 18 -3.46 -4.25 -8.41
C SER A 18 -2.35 -3.50 -9.14
N ALA A 19 -1.44 -2.84 -8.42
CA ALA A 19 -0.31 -2.13 -9.01
C ALA A 19 0.83 -3.09 -9.38
N LEU A 20 1.08 -4.12 -8.56
CA LEU A 20 2.04 -5.19 -8.88
C LEU A 20 1.68 -5.92 -10.17
N MET A 21 0.39 -6.19 -10.39
CA MET A 21 -0.10 -6.74 -11.66
C MET A 21 0.24 -5.83 -12.85
N LYS A 22 0.15 -4.50 -12.68
CA LYS A 22 0.49 -3.54 -13.73
C LYS A 22 1.99 -3.48 -13.98
N ALA A 23 2.82 -3.59 -12.94
CA ALA A 23 4.27 -3.69 -13.10
C ALA A 23 4.69 -4.97 -13.83
N ALA A 24 4.05 -6.10 -13.53
CA ALA A 24 4.27 -7.34 -14.27
C ALA A 24 3.93 -7.20 -15.76
N HIS A 25 2.96 -6.35 -16.10
CA HIS A 25 2.58 -6.03 -17.48
C HIS A 25 3.41 -4.87 -18.10
N GLY A 26 4.42 -4.36 -17.39
CA GLY A 26 5.28 -3.27 -17.87
C GLY A 26 4.63 -1.88 -17.91
N VAL A 27 3.47 -1.70 -17.26
CA VAL A 27 2.71 -0.43 -17.27
C VAL A 27 3.22 0.55 -16.21
N THR A 28 3.85 0.07 -15.14
CA THR A 28 4.41 0.91 -14.06
C THR A 28 5.67 0.26 -13.47
N SER A 29 6.36 0.95 -12.57
CA SER A 29 7.60 0.49 -11.93
C SER A 29 7.40 0.16 -10.44
N LEU A 30 8.25 -0.72 -9.89
CA LEU A 30 8.23 -1.05 -8.46
C LEU A 30 8.50 0.18 -7.57
N ALA A 31 9.34 1.10 -8.04
CA ALA A 31 9.62 2.36 -7.36
C ALA A 31 8.34 3.22 -7.23
N GLU A 32 7.56 3.32 -8.31
CA GLU A 32 6.28 4.05 -8.28
C GLU A 32 5.26 3.38 -7.35
N ILE A 33 5.17 2.04 -7.36
CA ILE A 33 4.28 1.30 -6.45
C ILE A 33 4.61 1.59 -4.99
N THR A 34 5.89 1.56 -4.64
CA THR A 34 6.35 1.79 -3.26
C THR A 34 6.12 3.23 -2.81
N ARG A 35 6.14 4.20 -3.75
CA ARG A 35 5.83 5.61 -3.46
C ARG A 35 4.34 5.86 -3.19
N VAL A 36 3.44 5.11 -3.85
CA VAL A 36 1.99 5.38 -3.82
C VAL A 36 1.19 4.40 -2.96
N THR A 37 1.83 3.37 -2.39
CA THR A 37 1.15 2.37 -1.54
C THR A 37 1.88 2.21 -0.21
N LYS A 38 1.14 2.03 0.90
CA LYS A 38 1.70 1.77 2.25
C LYS A 38 1.71 0.28 2.54
N ASP A 39 2.86 -0.30 2.89
CA ASP A 39 3.00 -1.75 3.11
C ASP A 39 2.20 -2.13 4.35
N GLU A 40 1.05 -2.79 4.17
CA GLU A 40 0.16 -3.15 5.28
C GLU A 40 0.75 -4.30 6.15
N GLY A 41 1.90 -4.86 5.76
CA GLY A 41 2.54 -6.02 6.39
C GLY A 41 3.83 -5.75 7.17
N LEU A 42 4.32 -4.50 7.22
CA LEU A 42 5.43 -4.13 8.08
C LEU A 42 4.94 -3.02 8.99
N GLY A 43 4.82 -3.32 10.30
CA GLY A 43 4.37 -2.41 11.35
C GLY A 43 5.33 -1.24 11.61
N ILE A 44 5.69 -0.49 10.57
CA ILE A 44 6.43 0.78 10.62
C ILE A 44 5.48 1.90 10.21
N GLY A 45 4.51 2.17 11.08
CA GLY A 45 3.46 3.16 10.83
C GLY A 45 2.93 3.83 12.10
N GLU A 46 3.70 3.81 13.18
CA GLU A 46 3.51 4.71 14.31
C GLU A 46 4.28 6.01 14.03
N SER A 47 3.72 6.89 13.20
CA SER A 47 4.02 8.34 13.18
C SER A 47 3.22 9.04 12.06
N ASP A 48 1.90 9.12 12.23
CA ASP A 48 1.10 10.21 11.64
C ASP A 48 0.56 11.12 12.78
N GLN A 49 1.32 11.20 13.87
CA GLN A 49 1.24 12.32 14.81
C GLN A 49 2.10 13.43 14.22
N GLY A 50 1.45 14.53 13.84
CA GLY A 50 2.09 15.68 13.24
C GLY A 50 3.25 16.17 14.10
N ILE A 51 4.47 16.00 13.61
CA ILE A 51 5.59 16.81 14.06
C ILE A 51 5.64 18.03 13.14
N GLY A 52 5.00 19.10 13.61
CA GLY A 52 5.41 20.43 13.24
C GLY A 52 6.90 20.57 13.50
N THR A 53 7.59 21.18 12.55
CA THR A 53 8.91 21.77 12.68
C THR A 53 9.17 22.33 14.09
N ALA A 54 10.07 21.68 14.81
CA ALA A 54 11.06 22.37 15.62
C ALA A 54 12.39 22.19 14.89
N TRP A 55 12.68 23.21 14.06
CA TRP A 55 13.86 23.43 13.19
C TRP A 55 13.97 22.58 11.94
#